data_AF-A0A1V5LI47-F1
#
_entry.id   AF-A0A1V5LI47-F1
#
_cell.length_a   1.000
_cell.length_b   1.000
_cell.length_c   1.000
_cell.angle_alpha   90.00
_cell.angle_beta   90.00
_cell.angle_gamma   90.00
#
_symmetry.space_group_name_H-M   'P 1'
#
loop_
_entity.id
_entity.type
_entity.pdbx_description
1 polymer ?
#
loop_
_entity_poly.entity_id
_entity_poly.type
_entity_poly.pdbx_seq_one_letter_code
_entity_poly.pdbx_strand_id
1 'polypeptide(L)'
;MVNDEKVIRFSAPPEAFGAAAFAEGDISSFIGKGLLPEGQTVADDRALASGAARYSWRLQPGESRQVSLIIPFGAHDPGAAAADIPRLRKDVEAFWRGKISTVSIHLPASAQEVMKTLQANLAWILINRDSAGIQPGSRSYERSWIRDGALTSAALLRFNIRREVRDFLDWYSRHLYPSGKVPCVVDRRGADPVPENDSNGEYLFAMRQYFLFSADTAFIRARYPAIRAAAAWLDSLTARRMTSRYLPVGEDSSDAFYGLVPESISHEGYSAKPMHSYWDNFFTLRGYNDAVELARLLGQTADEKWLRRSRDRFRENLLASLERAIRYKKIDYLPGCVELGDFDPTSTAIALYPGNLADLLPQPQLNNTFDRYYDFFTRRRDGLIHWRDYTPYEVRTIGAFIRLGQPERAHALLDFFMQDRRPPGWRHWAEVVWPDPKTPRFIGDMPHTWVGSDFINSVRTMFLYEEEHRDALVIGAGLRREWISEGEGVRVEGLPSYYGPVSYHYIGKGNGCRIEISGGLRLPPGGIEVVHHQAGRNLKVTVNGRSWREFDASAVRLRSLPAVIEVSTGD
;
A
#
# COMPACT_ATOMS: atom_id res chain seq x y z
N MET A 1 30.93 2.78 29.09
CA MET A 1 31.37 3.42 27.84
C MET A 1 31.65 2.32 26.84
N VAL A 2 31.30 2.51 25.57
CA VAL A 2 31.51 1.51 24.51
C VAL A 2 32.38 2.16 23.44
N ASN A 3 33.51 1.51 23.12
CA ASN A 3 34.52 1.96 22.15
C ASN A 3 35.02 3.40 22.39
N ASP A 4 35.07 3.85 23.64
CA ASP A 4 35.44 5.23 24.02
C ASP A 4 34.63 6.36 23.35
N GLU A 5 33.52 6.00 22.71
CA GLU A 5 32.70 6.91 21.90
C GLU A 5 31.27 7.03 22.41
N LYS A 6 30.68 5.91 22.86
CA LYS A 6 29.27 5.85 23.24
C LYS A 6 29.11 5.70 24.75
N VAL A 7 28.41 6.66 25.35
CA VAL A 7 28.08 6.63 26.78
C VAL A 7 26.65 6.13 26.97
N ILE A 8 26.51 4.86 27.36
CA ILE A 8 25.25 4.30 27.82
C ILE A 8 25.01 4.76 29.26
N ARG A 9 23.85 5.36 29.54
CA ARG A 9 23.49 5.84 30.88
C ARG A 9 22.33 5.03 31.45
N PHE A 10 22.43 4.71 32.74
CA PHE A 10 21.33 4.17 33.53
C PHE A 10 20.74 5.30 34.39
N SER A 11 19.41 5.39 34.46
CA SER A 11 18.74 6.41 35.29
C SER A 11 18.97 6.22 36.79
N ALA A 12 19.31 5.00 37.20
CA ALA A 12 19.81 4.66 38.53
C ALA A 12 21.02 3.74 38.36
N PRO A 13 22.05 3.85 39.21
CA PRO A 13 23.23 3.01 39.10
C PRO A 13 22.87 1.53 39.34
N PRO A 14 23.45 0.58 38.58
CA PRO A 14 23.29 -0.84 38.87
C PRO A 14 23.99 -1.24 40.17
N GLU A 15 23.52 -2.31 40.79
CA GLU A 15 24.18 -2.92 41.96
C GLU A 15 25.53 -3.52 41.58
N ALA A 16 25.59 -4.14 40.40
CA ALA A 16 26.82 -4.72 39.85
C ALA A 16 26.82 -4.63 38.32
N PHE A 17 28.00 -4.60 37.75
CA PHE A 17 28.24 -4.67 36.31
C PHE A 17 29.30 -5.74 36.03
N GLY A 18 29.28 -6.34 34.86
CA GLY A 18 30.31 -7.25 34.38
C GLY A 18 30.38 -7.21 32.86
N ALA A 19 31.59 -7.34 32.31
CA ALA A 19 31.88 -7.35 30.89
C ALA A 19 32.84 -8.49 30.54
N ALA A 20 32.65 -9.05 29.35
CA ALA A 20 33.42 -10.18 28.83
C ALA A 20 33.65 -10.04 27.32
N ALA A 21 34.80 -10.52 26.86
CA ALA A 21 35.11 -10.71 25.45
C ALA A 21 34.33 -11.92 24.94
N PHE A 22 34.09 -11.98 23.63
CA PHE A 22 33.34 -13.09 23.05
C PHE A 22 33.98 -14.46 23.32
N ALA A 23 35.31 -14.52 23.39
CA ALA A 23 36.06 -15.75 23.69
C ALA A 23 35.87 -16.26 25.13
N GLU A 24 35.46 -15.39 26.05
CA GLU A 24 35.21 -15.73 27.46
C GLU A 24 33.79 -16.30 27.68
N GLY A 25 32.98 -16.32 26.62
CA GLY A 25 31.62 -16.84 26.61
C GLY A 25 30.56 -15.77 26.41
N ASP A 26 29.40 -16.19 25.90
CA ASP A 26 28.29 -15.28 25.63
C ASP A 26 27.64 -14.76 26.93
N ILE A 27 27.36 -13.47 27.00
CA ILE A 27 26.80 -12.82 28.19
C ILE A 27 25.49 -13.46 28.68
N SER A 28 24.67 -14.00 27.76
CA SER A 28 23.42 -14.68 28.13
C SER A 28 23.67 -15.96 28.92
N SER A 29 24.82 -16.62 28.72
CA SER A 29 25.21 -17.80 29.49
C SER A 29 25.56 -17.47 30.93
N PHE A 30 26.18 -16.31 31.19
CA PHE A 30 26.41 -15.80 32.55
C PHE A 30 25.08 -15.45 33.23
N ILE A 31 24.24 -14.66 32.54
CA ILE A 31 22.93 -14.24 33.04
C ILE A 31 22.04 -15.45 33.35
N GLY A 32 22.03 -16.47 32.48
CA GLY A 32 21.25 -17.70 32.68
C GLY A 32 21.66 -18.49 33.93
N LYS A 33 22.87 -18.29 34.43
CA LYS A 33 23.38 -18.87 35.69
C LYS A 33 23.23 -17.93 36.90
N GLY A 34 22.65 -16.74 36.71
CA GLY A 34 22.58 -15.69 37.74
C GLY A 34 23.91 -15.02 38.05
N LEU A 35 24.90 -15.15 37.16
CA LEU A 35 26.25 -14.62 37.32
C LEU A 35 26.47 -13.40 36.42
N LEU A 36 27.49 -12.62 36.76
CA LEU A 36 28.09 -11.62 35.88
C LEU A 36 29.52 -12.04 35.58
N PRO A 37 30.09 -11.64 34.43
CA PRO A 37 31.53 -11.70 34.23
C PRO A 37 32.27 -10.95 35.36
N GLU A 38 33.48 -11.39 35.68
CA GLU A 38 34.30 -10.75 36.72
C GLU A 38 34.84 -9.38 36.28
N GLY A 39 35.15 -9.24 34.98
CA GLY A 39 35.72 -8.01 34.41
C GLY A 39 34.74 -6.84 34.47
N GLN A 40 35.22 -5.65 34.84
CA GLN A 40 34.45 -4.40 34.76
C GLN A 40 34.67 -3.65 33.44
N THR A 41 35.71 -4.02 32.72
CA THR A 41 36.14 -3.46 31.44
C THR A 41 36.66 -4.60 30.59
N VAL A 42 36.42 -4.54 29.28
CA VAL A 42 36.95 -5.55 28.37
C VAL A 42 37.33 -4.91 27.04
N ALA A 43 38.40 -5.42 26.45
CA ALA A 43 38.76 -5.19 25.06
C ALA A 43 38.60 -6.52 24.32
N ASP A 44 37.88 -6.50 23.21
CA ASP A 44 37.66 -7.68 22.37
C ASP A 44 38.10 -7.35 20.94
N ASP A 45 39.10 -8.10 20.46
CA ASP A 45 39.69 -7.93 19.12
C ASP A 45 38.70 -8.25 18.00
N ARG A 46 37.63 -8.98 18.31
CA ARG A 46 36.53 -9.32 17.39
C ARG A 46 35.40 -8.30 17.36
N ALA A 47 35.45 -7.26 18.19
CA ALA A 47 34.38 -6.27 18.36
C ALA A 47 33.01 -6.88 18.75
N LEU A 48 33.04 -7.99 19.50
CA LEU A 48 31.88 -8.73 20.02
C LEU A 48 31.86 -8.72 21.56
N ALA A 49 32.52 -7.73 22.18
CA ALA A 49 32.47 -7.50 23.62
C ALA A 49 31.02 -7.34 24.10
N SER A 50 30.73 -7.90 25.27
CA SER A 50 29.41 -7.90 25.86
C SER A 50 29.48 -7.52 27.34
N GLY A 51 28.38 -6.97 27.87
CA GLY A 51 28.31 -6.60 29.28
C GLY A 51 26.89 -6.66 29.81
N ALA A 52 26.77 -6.87 31.11
CA ALA A 52 25.52 -6.99 31.83
C ALA A 52 25.54 -6.17 33.12
N ALA A 53 24.40 -5.57 33.45
CA ALA A 53 24.18 -4.81 34.67
C ALA A 53 23.10 -5.50 35.49
N ARG A 54 23.33 -5.68 36.80
CA ARG A 54 22.40 -6.34 37.73
C ARG A 54 21.71 -5.34 38.64
N TYR A 55 20.42 -5.56 38.85
CA TYR A 55 19.58 -4.89 39.84
C TYR A 55 18.84 -5.97 40.64
N SER A 56 18.94 -5.96 41.97
CA SER A 56 18.22 -6.89 42.84
C SER A 56 17.12 -6.14 43.60
N TRP A 57 15.85 -6.48 43.33
CA TRP A 57 14.70 -5.87 44.02
C TRP A 57 13.80 -6.93 44.64
N ARG A 58 13.32 -6.66 45.85
CA ARG A 58 12.19 -7.36 46.48
C ARG A 58 11.04 -6.37 46.57
N LEU A 59 10.02 -6.56 45.74
CA LEU A 59 8.86 -5.66 45.66
C LEU A 59 7.71 -6.21 46.51
N GLN A 60 7.06 -5.33 47.28
CA GLN A 60 5.80 -5.64 47.96
C GLN A 60 4.60 -5.56 46.99
N PRO A 61 3.42 -6.10 47.35
CA PRO A 61 2.20 -5.93 46.55
C PRO A 61 1.91 -4.44 46.27
N GLY A 62 1.79 -4.08 44.98
CA GLY A 62 1.55 -2.70 44.53
C GLY A 62 2.81 -1.83 44.40
N GLU A 63 3.99 -2.32 44.81
CA GLU A 63 5.24 -1.59 44.67
C GLU A 63 5.82 -1.71 43.26
N SER A 64 6.37 -0.61 42.73
CA SER A 64 7.08 -0.58 41.45
C SER A 64 8.48 0.00 41.59
N ARG A 65 9.37 -0.44 40.70
CA ARG A 65 10.70 0.14 40.46
C ARG A 65 10.90 0.27 38.96
N GLN A 66 11.57 1.35 38.57
CA GLN A 66 11.85 1.66 37.18
C GLN A 66 13.32 2.02 37.03
N VAL A 67 13.96 1.43 36.03
CA VAL A 67 15.26 1.85 35.53
C VAL A 67 15.09 2.11 34.04
N SER A 68 15.62 3.24 33.58
CA SER A 68 15.65 3.60 32.17
C SER A 68 17.09 3.52 31.67
N LEU A 69 17.25 2.92 30.50
CA LEU A 69 18.52 2.81 29.79
C LEU A 69 18.52 3.80 28.63
N ILE A 70 19.54 4.64 28.57
CA ILE A 70 19.70 5.67 27.55
C ILE A 70 20.89 5.26 26.69
N ILE A 71 20.62 4.90 25.44
CA ILE A 71 21.61 4.42 24.48
C ILE A 71 21.69 5.41 23.32
N PRO A 72 22.78 6.20 23.18
CA PRO A 72 22.96 7.05 22.02
C PRO A 72 23.30 6.20 20.78
N PHE A 73 22.66 6.49 19.64
CA PHE A 73 22.97 5.81 18.38
C PHE A 73 24.32 6.27 17.79
N GLY A 74 24.74 7.52 18.03
CA GLY A 74 26.02 8.10 17.60
C GLY A 74 27.04 8.33 18.74
N ALA A 75 28.25 8.75 18.38
CA ALA A 75 29.38 8.99 19.29
C ALA A 75 29.25 10.30 20.08
N HIS A 76 28.21 10.41 20.92
CA HIS A 76 27.98 11.60 21.74
C HIS A 76 27.43 11.23 23.12
N ASP A 77 27.81 12.04 24.12
CA ASP A 77 27.12 12.01 25.41
C ASP A 77 25.69 12.54 25.22
N PRO A 78 24.65 11.74 25.55
CA PRO A 78 23.25 12.18 25.39
C PRO A 78 22.89 13.39 26.28
N GLY A 79 23.75 13.77 27.24
CA GLY A 79 23.58 14.97 28.05
C GLY A 79 22.47 14.85 29.11
N ALA A 80 22.29 15.89 29.92
CA ALA A 80 21.30 15.88 31.00
C ALA A 80 19.84 15.87 30.49
N ALA A 81 19.58 16.51 29.34
CA ALA A 81 18.26 16.58 28.74
C ALA A 81 17.70 15.19 28.36
N ALA A 82 18.57 14.24 28.02
CA ALA A 82 18.19 12.87 27.68
C ALA A 82 17.79 12.02 28.89
N ALA A 83 18.05 12.49 30.11
CA ALA A 83 17.63 11.82 31.34
C ALA A 83 16.16 12.10 31.71
N ASP A 84 15.53 13.11 31.09
CA ASP A 84 14.11 13.42 31.28
C ASP A 84 13.23 12.56 30.37
N ILE A 85 13.15 11.26 30.70
CA ILE A 85 12.40 10.25 29.95
C ILE A 85 10.91 10.60 29.77
N PRO A 86 10.18 11.10 30.80
CA PRO A 86 8.78 11.48 30.62
C PRO A 86 8.57 12.57 29.57
N ARG A 87 9.45 13.58 29.53
CA ARG A 87 9.38 14.63 28.50
C ARG A 87 9.70 14.08 27.12
N LEU A 88 10.77 13.30 26.97
CA LEU A 88 11.13 12.67 25.69
C LEU A 88 10.00 11.81 25.14
N ARG A 89 9.32 11.04 26.01
CA ARG A 89 8.17 10.24 25.61
C ARG A 89 7.04 11.12 25.05
N LYS A 90 6.70 12.22 25.74
CA LYS A 90 5.67 13.17 25.25
C LYS A 90 6.06 13.79 23.91
N ASP A 91 7.32 14.16 23.75
CA ASP A 91 7.82 14.76 22.49
C ASP A 91 7.74 13.77 21.32
N VAL A 92 8.12 12.51 21.53
CA VAL A 92 8.00 11.43 20.53
C VAL A 92 6.53 11.13 20.20
N GLU A 93 5.66 11.07 21.20
CA GLU A 93 4.22 10.87 20.99
C GLU A 93 3.59 12.04 20.21
N ALA A 94 3.98 13.28 20.50
CA ALA A 94 3.52 14.47 19.79
C ALA A 94 4.04 14.50 18.34
N PHE A 95 5.31 14.16 18.12
CA PHE A 95 5.88 14.01 16.78
C PHE A 95 5.08 13.03 15.93
N TRP A 96 4.85 11.81 16.44
CA TRP A 96 4.13 10.78 15.68
C TRP A 96 2.67 11.15 15.44
N ARG A 97 1.96 11.71 16.43
CA ARG A 97 0.59 12.23 16.23
C ARG A 97 0.56 13.29 15.12
N GLY A 98 1.48 14.26 15.14
CA GLY A 98 1.57 15.27 14.10
C GLY A 98 1.91 14.69 12.72
N LYS A 99 2.63 13.57 12.68
CA LYS A 99 3.07 12.92 11.44
C LYS A 99 1.99 12.10 10.74
N ILE A 100 1.18 11.36 11.49
CA ILE A 100 0.25 10.34 10.94
C ILE A 100 -1.23 10.68 11.11
N SER A 101 -1.56 11.74 11.85
CA SER A 101 -2.95 12.19 12.07
C SER A 101 -3.27 13.48 11.29
N THR A 102 -2.76 13.57 10.06
CA THR A 102 -2.96 14.69 9.13
C THR A 102 -4.36 14.74 8.51
N VAL A 103 -5.12 13.64 8.59
CA VAL A 103 -6.50 13.49 8.10
C VAL A 103 -7.33 12.90 9.24
N SER A 104 -8.57 13.37 9.41
CA SER A 104 -9.48 12.87 10.43
C SER A 104 -10.56 11.97 9.82
N ILE A 105 -10.63 10.73 10.31
CA ILE A 105 -11.72 9.80 10.04
C ILE A 105 -12.20 9.30 11.40
N HIS A 106 -13.38 9.78 11.81
CA HIS A 106 -14.03 9.34 13.02
C HIS A 106 -14.99 8.19 12.69
N LEU A 107 -14.71 7.06 13.32
CA LEU A 107 -15.52 5.86 13.25
C LEU A 107 -16.12 5.53 14.61
N PRO A 108 -17.24 4.80 14.63
CA PRO A 108 -17.79 4.26 15.87
C PRO A 108 -16.84 3.26 16.54
N ALA A 109 -17.14 2.91 17.79
CA ALA A 109 -16.26 2.10 18.63
C ALA A 109 -15.92 0.74 18.00
N SER A 110 -16.90 0.11 17.36
CA SER A 110 -16.74 -1.16 16.63
C SER A 110 -15.68 -1.14 15.52
N ALA A 111 -15.37 0.04 14.97
CA ALA A 111 -14.51 0.18 13.79
C ALA A 111 -13.19 0.91 14.07
N GLN A 112 -12.95 1.35 15.30
CA GLN A 112 -11.73 2.11 15.67
C GLN A 112 -10.44 1.35 15.39
N GLU A 113 -10.43 0.02 15.52
CA GLU A 113 -9.21 -0.77 15.27
C GLU A 113 -8.77 -0.74 13.81
N VAL A 114 -9.69 -0.53 12.85
CA VAL A 114 -9.33 -0.34 11.43
C VAL A 114 -8.47 0.93 11.28
N MET A 115 -8.92 2.05 11.86
CA MET A 115 -8.19 3.32 11.76
C MET A 115 -6.89 3.33 12.57
N LYS A 116 -6.85 2.71 13.76
CA LYS A 116 -5.60 2.58 14.52
C LYS A 116 -4.57 1.72 13.78
N THR A 117 -5.02 0.74 13.01
CA THR A 117 -4.14 -0.09 12.17
C THR A 117 -3.61 0.69 11.00
N LEU A 118 -4.49 1.45 10.33
CA LEU A 118 -4.08 2.35 9.25
C LEU A 118 -3.01 3.33 9.73
N GLN A 119 -3.25 4.02 10.86
CA GLN A 119 -2.30 4.97 11.45
C GLN A 119 -0.98 4.30 11.86
N ALA A 120 -1.03 3.11 12.46
CA ALA A 120 0.17 2.35 12.79
C ALA A 120 0.99 2.01 11.54
N ASN A 121 0.35 1.59 10.44
CA ASN A 121 1.06 1.28 9.19
C ASN A 121 1.65 2.52 8.52
N LEU A 122 1.02 3.69 8.60
CA LEU A 122 1.65 4.95 8.19
C LEU A 122 2.93 5.22 8.99
N ALA A 123 2.91 4.97 10.30
CA ALA A 123 4.11 5.08 11.13
C ALA A 123 5.18 4.05 10.76
N TRP A 124 4.80 2.77 10.57
CA TRP A 124 5.74 1.70 10.20
C TRP A 124 6.42 1.97 8.87
N ILE A 125 5.70 2.47 7.85
CA ILE A 125 6.30 2.89 6.57
C ILE A 125 7.40 3.93 6.80
N LEU A 126 7.13 4.94 7.64
CA LEU A 126 8.06 6.02 7.92
C LEU A 126 9.24 5.59 8.80
N ILE A 127 9.03 4.59 9.68
CA ILE A 127 10.08 3.98 10.49
C ILE A 127 11.01 3.12 9.62
N ASN A 128 10.44 2.36 8.68
CA ASN A 128 11.20 1.48 7.79
C ASN A 128 12.02 2.25 6.75
N ARG A 129 11.64 3.49 6.41
CA ARG A 129 12.35 4.33 5.44
C ARG A 129 13.83 4.52 5.81
N ASP A 130 14.75 4.23 4.89
CA ASP A 130 16.19 4.50 5.04
C ASP A 130 16.58 5.72 4.20
N SER A 131 16.93 6.82 4.87
CA SER A 131 17.13 8.13 4.24
C SER A 131 15.92 8.51 3.37
N ALA A 132 16.05 8.56 2.05
CA ALA A 132 14.95 8.80 1.11
C ALA A 132 14.23 7.51 0.64
N GLY A 133 14.89 6.36 0.76
CA GLY A 133 14.43 5.08 0.26
C GLY A 133 13.24 4.53 1.04
N ILE A 134 12.15 4.25 0.35
CA ILE A 134 11.00 3.53 0.90
C ILE A 134 11.26 2.03 0.69
N GLN A 135 11.32 1.28 1.77
CA GLN A 135 11.57 -0.17 1.77
C GLN A 135 10.47 -0.91 2.54
N PRO A 136 10.11 -2.14 2.13
CA PRO A 136 9.04 -2.90 2.76
C PRO A 136 9.46 -3.49 4.12
N GLY A 137 10.75 -3.51 4.45
CA GLY A 137 11.22 -4.00 5.72
C GLY A 137 12.70 -3.69 5.96
N SER A 138 13.14 -3.85 7.20
CA SER A 138 14.49 -3.45 7.63
C SER A 138 15.47 -4.61 7.75
N ARG A 139 15.08 -5.85 7.41
CA ARG A 139 15.95 -7.03 7.52
C ARG A 139 16.02 -7.80 6.21
N SER A 140 14.96 -8.50 5.84
CA SER A 140 14.95 -9.33 4.63
C SER A 140 14.93 -8.49 3.35
N TYR A 141 14.36 -7.29 3.44
CA TYR A 141 14.15 -6.38 2.32
C TYR A 141 14.71 -4.98 2.55
N GLU A 142 15.94 -4.88 3.07
CA GLU A 142 16.63 -3.60 3.28
C GLU A 142 17.07 -2.95 1.94
N ARG A 143 16.11 -2.73 1.03
CA ARG A 143 16.26 -2.15 -0.31
C ARG A 143 14.95 -1.50 -0.75
N SER A 144 15.02 -0.53 -1.65
CA SER A 144 13.86 0.15 -2.19
C SER A 144 13.44 -0.43 -3.54
N TRP A 145 12.39 -1.25 -3.56
CA TRP A 145 11.71 -1.65 -4.80
C TRP A 145 10.80 -0.52 -5.29
N ILE A 146 10.82 -0.22 -6.59
CA ILE A 146 9.93 0.81 -7.15
C ILE A 146 8.46 0.40 -7.05
N ARG A 147 8.14 -0.89 -7.17
CA ARG A 147 6.80 -1.46 -6.97
C ARG A 147 6.20 -1.07 -5.63
N ASP A 148 6.91 -1.44 -4.57
CA ASP A 148 6.56 -1.17 -3.18
C ASP A 148 6.51 0.34 -2.95
N GLY A 149 7.54 1.05 -3.43
CA GLY A 149 7.67 2.50 -3.29
C GLY A 149 6.54 3.27 -3.96
N ALA A 150 6.04 2.82 -5.12
CA ALA A 150 4.96 3.47 -5.85
C ALA A 150 3.61 3.34 -5.14
N LEU A 151 3.26 2.12 -4.69
CA LEU A 151 2.02 1.86 -3.96
C LEU A 151 2.05 2.48 -2.55
N THR A 152 3.21 2.45 -1.90
CA THR A 152 3.45 3.14 -0.62
C THR A 152 3.38 4.65 -0.76
N SER A 153 3.95 5.21 -1.84
CA SER A 153 3.81 6.63 -2.13
C SER A 153 2.35 7.04 -2.29
N ALA A 154 1.56 6.24 -3.02
CA ALA A 154 0.13 6.50 -3.17
C ALA A 154 -0.60 6.47 -1.80
N ALA A 155 -0.27 5.50 -0.93
CA ALA A 155 -0.81 5.43 0.44
C ALA A 155 -0.46 6.67 1.27
N LEU A 156 0.80 7.09 1.28
CA LEU A 156 1.27 8.28 2.02
C LEU A 156 0.61 9.58 1.52
N LEU A 157 0.51 9.76 0.20
CA LEU A 157 -0.08 10.96 -0.40
C LEU A 157 -1.57 11.12 -0.04
N ARG A 158 -2.29 10.00 0.01
CA ARG A 158 -3.70 9.95 0.42
C ARG A 158 -3.95 10.32 1.87
N PHE A 159 -2.91 10.32 2.69
CA PHE A 159 -2.92 10.83 4.06
C PHE A 159 -2.01 12.05 4.18
N ASN A 160 -1.88 12.85 3.12
CA ASN A 160 -1.22 14.14 3.11
C ASN A 160 0.28 14.13 3.50
N ILE A 161 0.96 12.98 3.46
CA ILE A 161 2.39 12.83 3.72
C ILE A 161 3.14 12.99 2.40
N ARG A 162 3.35 14.26 1.98
CA ARG A 162 3.85 14.60 0.64
C ARG A 162 5.37 14.71 0.56
N ARG A 163 6.01 15.21 1.62
CA ARG A 163 7.44 15.52 1.63
C ARG A 163 8.28 14.26 1.43
N GLU A 164 7.96 13.20 2.17
CA GLU A 164 8.70 11.94 2.13
C GLU A 164 8.59 11.28 0.77
N VAL A 165 7.43 11.38 0.13
CA VAL A 165 7.20 10.91 -1.23
C VAL A 165 7.99 11.73 -2.26
N ARG A 166 8.01 13.07 -2.13
CA ARG A 166 8.85 13.93 -2.96
C ARG A 166 10.31 13.54 -2.85
N ASP A 167 10.82 13.37 -1.63
CA ASP A 167 12.20 13.01 -1.35
C ASP A 167 12.54 11.63 -1.96
N PHE A 168 11.64 10.64 -1.81
CA PHE A 168 11.79 9.32 -2.41
C PHE A 168 11.88 9.39 -3.94
N LEU A 169 10.92 10.05 -4.58
CA LEU A 169 10.88 10.17 -6.03
C LEU A 169 12.08 10.95 -6.57
N ASP A 170 12.52 11.98 -5.85
CA ASP A 170 13.70 12.76 -6.22
C ASP A 170 14.99 11.93 -6.17
N TRP A 171 15.13 11.11 -5.14
CA TRP A 171 16.26 10.20 -4.97
C TRP A 171 16.22 9.06 -5.98
N TYR A 172 15.07 8.39 -6.17
CA TYR A 172 14.91 7.27 -7.09
C TYR A 172 15.16 7.69 -8.55
N SER A 173 14.72 8.89 -8.92
CA SER A 173 14.92 9.46 -10.27
C SER A 173 16.39 9.55 -10.69
N ARG A 174 17.31 9.65 -9.73
CA ARG A 174 18.77 9.75 -9.99
C ARG A 174 19.41 8.41 -10.32
N HIS A 175 18.68 7.30 -10.16
CA HIS A 175 19.16 5.94 -10.36
C HIS A 175 18.64 5.31 -11.66
N LEU A 176 17.84 6.05 -12.45
CA LEU A 176 17.44 5.58 -13.78
C LEU A 176 18.67 5.36 -14.65
N TYR A 177 18.63 4.28 -15.44
CA TYR A 177 19.68 4.03 -16.43
C TYR A 177 19.62 5.09 -17.54
N PRO A 178 20.74 5.38 -18.23
CA PRO A 178 20.76 6.31 -19.37
C PRO A 178 19.76 5.99 -20.48
N SER A 179 19.34 4.72 -20.61
CA SER A 179 18.32 4.29 -21.56
C SER A 179 16.89 4.68 -21.20
N GLY A 180 16.65 5.20 -19.98
CA GLY A 180 15.32 5.38 -19.43
C GLY A 180 14.76 4.14 -18.73
N LYS A 181 15.49 3.03 -18.66
CA LYS A 181 15.10 1.90 -17.81
C LYS A 181 15.04 2.37 -16.35
N VAL A 182 13.92 2.11 -15.69
CA VAL A 182 13.80 2.26 -14.24
C VAL A 182 14.33 0.98 -13.59
N PRO A 183 15.27 1.05 -12.63
CA PRO A 183 15.69 -0.14 -11.90
C PRO A 183 14.54 -0.66 -11.02
N CYS A 184 14.41 -1.99 -10.95
CA CYS A 184 13.42 -2.60 -10.07
C CYS A 184 13.71 -2.32 -8.61
N VAL A 185 15.00 -2.26 -8.26
CA VAL A 185 15.50 -2.02 -6.91
C VAL A 185 16.62 -1.00 -6.90
N VAL A 186 16.66 -0.18 -5.86
CA VAL A 186 17.82 0.62 -5.48
C VAL A 186 18.20 0.30 -4.03
N ASP A 187 19.47 -0.02 -3.80
CA ASP A 187 20.03 -0.21 -2.47
C ASP A 187 21.40 0.49 -2.31
N ARG A 188 22.11 0.24 -1.21
CA ARG A 188 23.44 0.84 -0.94
C ARG A 188 24.51 0.52 -2.00
N ARG A 189 24.30 -0.53 -2.80
CA ARG A 189 25.17 -0.95 -3.93
C ARG A 189 24.77 -0.25 -5.23
N GLY A 190 23.61 0.41 -5.28
CA GLY A 190 23.10 1.15 -6.42
C GLY A 190 21.87 0.51 -7.07
N ALA A 191 21.69 0.78 -8.36
CA ALA A 191 20.57 0.33 -9.17
C ALA A 191 20.73 -1.13 -9.62
N ASP A 192 19.74 -1.97 -9.31
CA ASP A 192 19.73 -3.38 -9.72
C ASP A 192 19.34 -3.53 -11.22
N PRO A 193 20.15 -4.23 -12.04
CA PRO A 193 19.89 -4.38 -13.47
C PRO A 193 18.89 -5.49 -13.80
N VAL A 194 18.38 -6.26 -12.83
CA VAL A 194 17.42 -7.34 -13.07
C VAL A 194 16.19 -6.83 -13.86
N PRO A 195 15.67 -7.60 -14.83
CA PRO A 195 14.44 -7.26 -15.52
C PRO A 195 13.19 -7.55 -14.66
N GLU A 196 12.56 -6.47 -14.19
CA GLU A 196 11.15 -6.44 -13.76
C GLU A 196 10.48 -5.34 -14.61
N ASN A 197 9.59 -5.70 -15.53
CA ASN A 197 9.12 -4.79 -16.59
C ASN A 197 7.91 -3.95 -16.17
N ASP A 198 7.41 -4.13 -14.94
CA ASP A 198 6.45 -3.27 -14.24
C ASP A 198 7.05 -1.91 -13.82
N SER A 199 8.34 -1.90 -13.52
CA SER A 199 9.08 -0.80 -12.86
C SER A 199 8.90 0.57 -13.52
N ASN A 200 8.94 0.63 -14.85
CA ASN A 200 8.75 1.88 -15.58
C ASN A 200 7.32 2.42 -15.44
N GLY A 201 6.32 1.52 -15.45
CA GLY A 201 4.92 1.86 -15.25
C GLY A 201 4.65 2.39 -13.84
N GLU A 202 5.22 1.73 -12.84
CA GLU A 202 5.10 2.07 -11.42
C GLU A 202 5.74 3.43 -11.10
N TYR A 203 6.91 3.73 -11.67
CA TYR A 203 7.56 5.03 -11.52
C TYR A 203 6.73 6.17 -12.12
N LEU A 204 6.21 5.98 -13.34
CA LEU A 204 5.33 6.97 -14.00
C LEU A 204 4.05 7.19 -13.20
N PHE A 205 3.49 6.10 -12.67
CA PHE A 205 2.37 6.15 -11.75
C PHE A 205 2.67 6.98 -10.49
N ALA A 206 3.76 6.69 -9.80
CA ALA A 206 4.12 7.41 -8.59
C ALA A 206 4.35 8.92 -8.85
N MET A 207 4.97 9.28 -9.98
CA MET A 207 5.13 10.68 -10.41
C MET A 207 3.78 11.38 -10.61
N ARG A 208 2.82 10.71 -11.27
CA ARG A 208 1.49 11.27 -11.47
C ARG A 208 0.70 11.37 -10.17
N GLN A 209 0.78 10.37 -9.30
CA GLN A 209 0.15 10.43 -7.98
C GLN A 209 0.70 11.62 -7.18
N TYR A 210 2.03 11.80 -7.13
CA TYR A 210 2.63 12.94 -6.46
C TYR A 210 2.08 14.27 -6.98
N PHE A 211 1.97 14.43 -8.30
CA PHE A 211 1.37 15.63 -8.88
C PHE A 211 -0.10 15.82 -8.44
N LEU A 212 -0.93 14.78 -8.53
CA LEU A 212 -2.36 14.86 -8.23
C LEU A 212 -2.62 15.30 -6.78
N PHE A 213 -1.74 14.92 -5.84
CA PHE A 213 -1.88 15.28 -4.43
C PHE A 213 -1.05 16.49 -3.98
N SER A 214 -0.08 16.96 -4.76
CA SER A 214 0.78 18.11 -4.40
C SER A 214 0.56 19.36 -5.25
N ALA A 215 0.09 19.20 -6.48
CA ALA A 215 0.10 20.21 -7.54
C ALA A 215 1.50 20.82 -7.81
N ASP A 216 2.59 20.14 -7.44
CA ASP A 216 3.97 20.60 -7.60
C ASP A 216 4.45 20.47 -9.06
N THR A 217 3.95 21.38 -9.89
CA THR A 217 4.31 21.45 -11.32
C THR A 217 5.81 21.71 -11.52
N ALA A 218 6.48 22.38 -10.59
CA ALA A 218 7.92 22.68 -10.69
C ALA A 218 8.75 21.40 -10.59
N PHE A 219 8.43 20.54 -9.61
CA PHE A 219 9.07 19.23 -9.47
C PHE A 219 8.84 18.35 -10.69
N ILE A 220 7.59 18.24 -11.16
CA ILE A 220 7.26 17.45 -12.34
C ILE A 220 7.99 17.96 -13.58
N ARG A 221 8.07 19.29 -13.78
CA ARG A 221 8.84 19.88 -14.88
C ARG A 221 10.33 19.55 -14.77
N ALA A 222 10.92 19.63 -13.57
CA ALA A 222 12.32 19.31 -13.34
C ALA A 222 12.64 17.81 -13.56
N ARG A 223 11.68 16.93 -13.34
CA ARG A 223 11.81 15.48 -13.53
C ARG A 223 11.26 14.99 -14.88
N TYR A 224 10.70 15.88 -15.71
CA TYR A 224 10.11 15.52 -16.99
C TYR A 224 11.06 14.79 -17.95
N PRO A 225 12.38 15.13 -18.04
CA PRO A 225 13.30 14.34 -18.86
C PRO A 225 13.37 12.86 -18.44
N ALA A 226 13.33 12.57 -17.14
CA ALA A 226 13.30 11.21 -16.61
C ALA A 226 11.96 10.51 -16.88
N ILE A 227 10.83 11.22 -16.71
CA ILE A 227 9.48 10.72 -17.06
C ILE A 227 9.40 10.35 -18.54
N ARG A 228 9.86 11.24 -19.43
CA ARG A 228 9.88 11.01 -20.88
C ARG A 228 10.78 9.82 -21.24
N ALA A 229 11.97 9.72 -20.64
CA ALA A 229 12.88 8.60 -20.87
C ALA A 229 12.28 7.27 -20.41
N ALA A 230 11.61 7.25 -19.25
CA ALA A 230 10.92 6.06 -18.75
C ALA A 230 9.81 5.59 -19.69
N ALA A 231 9.02 6.51 -20.25
CA ALA A 231 8.01 6.16 -21.24
C ALA A 231 8.61 5.69 -22.58
N ALA A 232 9.74 6.29 -23.01
CA ALA A 232 10.44 5.86 -24.23
C ALA A 232 11.03 4.45 -24.09
N TRP A 233 11.46 4.08 -22.88
CA TRP A 233 11.89 2.72 -22.59
C TRP A 233 10.75 1.69 -22.72
N LEU A 234 9.53 2.04 -22.31
CA LEU A 234 8.35 1.17 -22.53
C LEU A 234 8.11 0.90 -24.02
N ASP A 235 8.27 1.92 -24.88
CA ASP A 235 8.20 1.75 -26.33
C ASP A 235 9.28 0.75 -26.82
N SER A 236 10.50 0.89 -26.30
CA SER A 236 11.59 -0.03 -26.63
C SER A 236 11.36 -1.47 -26.16
N LEU A 237 10.64 -1.67 -25.04
CA LEU A 237 10.29 -2.99 -24.53
C LEU A 237 9.21 -3.64 -25.40
N THR A 238 8.11 -2.92 -25.64
CA THR A 238 6.97 -3.41 -26.43
C THR A 238 7.37 -3.72 -27.88
N ALA A 239 8.27 -2.94 -28.47
CA ALA A 239 8.80 -3.19 -29.81
C ALA A 239 9.48 -4.58 -29.95
N ARG A 240 10.03 -5.15 -28.87
CA ARG A 240 10.66 -6.49 -28.89
C ARG A 240 9.67 -7.63 -29.09
N ARG A 241 8.38 -7.36 -28.90
CA ARG A 241 7.27 -8.28 -29.18
C ARG A 241 6.43 -7.84 -30.38
N MET A 242 6.90 -6.86 -31.13
CA MET A 242 6.27 -6.41 -32.39
C MET A 242 7.15 -6.77 -33.59
N THR A 243 7.50 -8.05 -33.71
CA THR A 243 8.31 -8.58 -34.82
C THR A 243 7.54 -9.66 -35.57
N SER A 244 8.01 -10.04 -36.75
CA SER A 244 7.39 -11.10 -37.57
C SER A 244 7.21 -12.42 -36.83
N ARG A 245 8.10 -12.72 -35.86
CA ARG A 245 8.02 -13.91 -35.00
C ARG A 245 6.76 -13.93 -34.12
N TYR A 246 6.28 -12.77 -33.70
CA TYR A 246 5.14 -12.64 -32.79
C TYR A 246 3.89 -12.14 -33.51
N LEU A 247 3.94 -11.90 -34.82
CA LEU A 247 2.78 -11.45 -35.55
C LEU A 247 1.66 -12.49 -35.42
N PRO A 248 0.43 -12.08 -35.07
CA PRO A 248 -0.68 -13.01 -34.96
C PRO A 248 -1.07 -13.50 -36.35
N VAL A 249 -0.57 -14.68 -36.73
CA VAL A 249 -0.78 -15.28 -38.06
C VAL A 249 -1.66 -16.53 -38.03
N GLY A 250 -2.13 -16.98 -36.86
CA GLY A 250 -2.95 -18.19 -36.76
C GLY A 250 -3.68 -18.39 -35.42
N GLU A 251 -3.65 -19.64 -34.93
CA GLU A 251 -4.35 -20.09 -33.71
C GLU A 251 -3.38 -20.66 -32.66
N ASP A 252 -2.11 -20.28 -32.67
CA ASP A 252 -1.14 -20.77 -31.67
C ASP A 252 -0.91 -19.79 -30.52
N SER A 253 -0.34 -20.28 -29.42
CA SER A 253 -0.09 -19.46 -28.23
C SER A 253 0.94 -18.34 -28.44
N SER A 254 1.69 -18.36 -29.55
CA SER A 254 2.70 -17.33 -29.84
C SER A 254 2.09 -15.97 -30.21
N ASP A 255 0.84 -15.99 -30.68
CA ASP A 255 0.06 -14.80 -31.04
C ASP A 255 -0.37 -13.95 -29.83
N ALA A 256 -0.35 -14.54 -28.64
CA ALA A 256 -0.68 -13.84 -27.39
C ALA A 256 0.46 -12.98 -26.86
N PHE A 257 1.69 -13.11 -27.39
CA PHE A 257 2.82 -12.29 -26.96
C PHE A 257 2.91 -10.93 -27.68
N TYR A 258 2.22 -10.77 -28.83
CA TYR A 258 2.40 -9.60 -29.70
C TYR A 258 2.16 -8.28 -28.97
N GLY A 259 3.17 -7.40 -29.01
CA GLY A 259 3.07 -6.04 -28.47
C GLY A 259 3.03 -5.90 -26.95
N LEU A 260 3.17 -7.00 -26.20
CA LEU A 260 3.38 -6.98 -24.75
C LEU A 260 4.81 -6.56 -24.39
N VAL A 261 5.05 -6.25 -23.11
CA VAL A 261 6.43 -6.22 -22.60
C VAL A 261 7.01 -7.64 -22.53
N PRO A 262 8.34 -7.82 -22.67
CA PRO A 262 9.00 -9.13 -22.59
C PRO A 262 8.83 -9.83 -21.24
N GLU A 263 9.26 -11.09 -21.18
CA GLU A 263 9.35 -11.84 -19.93
C GLU A 263 10.25 -11.18 -18.87
N SER A 264 9.86 -11.34 -17.61
CA SER A 264 10.49 -10.77 -16.41
C SER A 264 10.17 -11.60 -15.16
N ILE A 265 10.77 -11.24 -14.02
CA ILE A 265 10.55 -11.87 -12.70
C ILE A 265 9.86 -10.92 -11.70
N SER A 266 8.80 -10.25 -12.13
CA SER A 266 8.14 -9.18 -11.37
C SER A 266 7.16 -9.71 -10.30
N HIS A 267 6.62 -8.81 -9.47
CA HIS A 267 5.57 -9.05 -8.44
C HIS A 267 5.80 -10.25 -7.49
N GLU A 268 7.07 -10.63 -7.29
CA GLU A 268 7.50 -11.83 -6.56
C GLU A 268 7.12 -13.16 -7.22
N GLY A 269 6.57 -13.11 -8.43
CA GLY A 269 6.28 -14.25 -9.26
C GLY A 269 7.45 -14.61 -10.17
N TYR A 270 7.35 -15.81 -10.75
CA TYR A 270 8.13 -16.23 -11.91
C TYR A 270 9.67 -16.21 -11.76
N SER A 271 10.23 -16.13 -10.55
CA SER A 271 11.70 -16.21 -10.35
C SER A 271 12.30 -17.53 -10.84
N ALA A 272 11.50 -18.62 -10.86
CA ALA A 272 11.93 -19.90 -11.41
C ALA A 272 12.11 -19.87 -12.94
N LYS A 273 11.30 -19.06 -13.65
CA LYS A 273 11.37 -18.85 -15.10
C LYS A 273 10.61 -17.57 -15.45
N PRO A 274 11.28 -16.54 -16.01
CA PRO A 274 10.62 -15.31 -16.41
C PRO A 274 9.42 -15.55 -17.35
N MET A 275 8.34 -14.81 -17.16
CA MET A 275 7.08 -14.94 -17.94
C MET A 275 6.55 -13.57 -18.40
N HIS A 276 5.67 -13.57 -19.42
CA HIS A 276 4.91 -12.39 -19.84
C HIS A 276 3.74 -12.16 -18.87
N SER A 277 4.08 -11.63 -17.69
CA SER A 277 3.10 -11.35 -16.64
C SER A 277 2.12 -10.25 -17.06
N TYR A 278 0.83 -10.46 -16.82
CA TYR A 278 -0.16 -9.40 -17.00
C TYR A 278 -0.02 -8.28 -15.96
N TRP A 279 0.60 -8.53 -14.80
CA TRP A 279 1.00 -7.49 -13.85
C TRP A 279 1.82 -6.38 -14.52
N ASP A 280 2.91 -6.76 -15.19
CA ASP A 280 3.81 -5.84 -15.87
C ASP A 280 3.09 -5.06 -16.97
N ASN A 281 2.21 -5.74 -17.69
CA ASN A 281 1.46 -5.14 -18.77
C ASN A 281 0.37 -4.18 -18.26
N PHE A 282 -0.31 -4.48 -17.15
CA PHE A 282 -1.24 -3.54 -16.52
C PHE A 282 -0.52 -2.28 -16.01
N PHE A 283 0.66 -2.43 -15.39
CA PHE A 283 1.48 -1.27 -15.02
C PHE A 283 2.02 -0.51 -16.21
N THR A 284 2.37 -1.19 -17.30
CA THR A 284 2.77 -0.53 -18.56
C THR A 284 1.65 0.35 -19.11
N LEU A 285 0.42 -0.15 -19.16
CA LEU A 285 -0.74 0.65 -19.59
C LEU A 285 -1.00 1.81 -18.62
N ARG A 286 -0.93 1.56 -17.30
CA ARG A 286 -1.03 2.60 -16.28
C ARG A 286 0.02 3.70 -16.48
N GLY A 287 1.27 3.33 -16.70
CA GLY A 287 2.38 4.26 -16.94
C GLY A 287 2.18 5.11 -18.18
N TYR A 288 1.70 4.52 -19.29
CA TYR A 288 1.34 5.29 -20.48
C TYR A 288 0.20 6.28 -20.21
N ASN A 289 -0.85 5.88 -19.50
CA ASN A 289 -1.95 6.78 -19.13
C ASN A 289 -1.41 8.00 -18.36
N ASP A 290 -0.57 7.75 -17.36
CA ASP A 290 0.00 8.78 -16.51
C ASP A 290 0.99 9.68 -17.26
N ALA A 291 1.83 9.11 -18.13
CA ALA A 291 2.77 9.88 -18.95
C ALA A 291 2.05 10.82 -19.93
N VAL A 292 0.96 10.37 -20.57
CA VAL A 292 0.11 11.22 -21.43
C VAL A 292 -0.39 12.43 -20.64
N GLU A 293 -0.91 12.20 -19.43
CA GLU A 293 -1.47 13.26 -18.59
C GLU A 293 -0.40 14.22 -18.07
N LEU A 294 0.81 13.74 -17.77
CA LEU A 294 1.93 14.60 -17.36
C LEU A 294 2.48 15.42 -18.55
N ALA A 295 2.55 14.85 -19.76
CA ALA A 295 2.93 15.58 -20.96
C ALA A 295 1.91 16.68 -21.29
N ARG A 296 0.61 16.35 -21.25
CA ARG A 296 -0.50 17.30 -21.43
C ARG A 296 -0.44 18.44 -20.42
N LEU A 297 -0.26 18.11 -19.13
CA LEU A 297 -0.14 19.08 -18.05
C LEU A 297 0.97 20.12 -18.30
N LEU A 298 2.12 19.68 -18.82
CA LEU A 298 3.27 20.54 -19.08
C LEU A 298 3.24 21.22 -20.46
N GLY A 299 2.20 21.01 -21.27
CA GLY A 299 2.10 21.56 -22.63
C GLY A 299 3.07 20.92 -23.63
N GLN A 300 3.51 19.68 -23.38
CA GLN A 300 4.45 18.94 -24.23
C GLN A 300 3.71 18.25 -25.38
N THR A 301 3.12 19.04 -26.28
CA THR A 301 2.16 18.56 -27.30
C THR A 301 2.70 17.45 -28.20
N ALA A 302 3.99 17.51 -28.57
CA ALA A 302 4.63 16.50 -29.40
C ALA A 302 4.74 15.15 -28.68
N ASP A 303 5.20 15.18 -27.42
CA ASP A 303 5.30 13.99 -26.57
C ASP A 303 3.90 13.44 -26.25
N GLU A 304 2.93 14.30 -25.92
CA GLU A 304 1.54 13.88 -25.67
C GLU A 304 0.98 13.10 -26.88
N LYS A 305 1.16 13.62 -28.10
CA LYS A 305 0.69 12.96 -29.32
C LYS A 305 1.37 11.61 -29.54
N TRP A 306 2.68 11.51 -29.26
CA TRP A 306 3.42 10.25 -29.36
C TRP A 306 2.96 9.23 -28.31
N LEU A 307 2.89 9.66 -27.04
CA LEU A 307 2.46 8.82 -25.91
C LEU A 307 1.03 8.31 -26.09
N ARG A 308 0.10 9.14 -26.61
CA ARG A 308 -1.26 8.68 -26.93
C ARG A 308 -1.26 7.54 -27.94
N ARG A 309 -0.45 7.62 -29.00
CA ARG A 309 -0.33 6.53 -29.98
C ARG A 309 0.25 5.26 -29.35
N SER A 310 1.30 5.39 -28.53
CA SER A 310 1.91 4.24 -27.86
C SER A 310 0.95 3.59 -26.86
N ARG A 311 0.26 4.39 -26.04
CA ARG A 311 -0.80 3.96 -25.12
C ARG A 311 -1.90 3.20 -25.85
N ASP A 312 -2.48 3.79 -26.90
CA ASP A 312 -3.65 3.24 -27.58
C ASP A 312 -3.30 1.91 -28.26
N ARG A 313 -2.14 1.85 -28.94
CA ARG A 313 -1.60 0.62 -29.52
C ARG A 313 -1.33 -0.45 -28.46
N PHE A 314 -0.72 -0.07 -27.34
CA PHE A 314 -0.42 -1.02 -26.27
C PHE A 314 -1.69 -1.57 -25.63
N ARG A 315 -2.70 -0.72 -25.40
CA ARG A 315 -4.01 -1.14 -24.91
C ARG A 315 -4.66 -2.16 -25.85
N GLU A 316 -4.68 -1.89 -27.15
CA GLU A 316 -5.23 -2.82 -28.15
C GLU A 316 -4.51 -4.17 -28.12
N ASN A 317 -3.17 -4.16 -28.08
CA ASN A 317 -2.37 -5.38 -28.00
C ASN A 317 -2.61 -6.17 -26.70
N LEU A 318 -2.69 -5.47 -25.56
CA LEU A 318 -2.94 -6.08 -24.26
C LEU A 318 -4.30 -6.79 -24.21
N LEU A 319 -5.36 -6.12 -24.67
CA LEU A 319 -6.70 -6.71 -24.67
C LEU A 319 -6.78 -7.91 -25.64
N ALA A 320 -6.21 -7.79 -26.84
CA ALA A 320 -6.13 -8.89 -27.78
C ALA A 320 -5.30 -10.07 -27.23
N SER A 321 -4.23 -9.79 -26.49
CA SER A 321 -3.43 -10.81 -25.81
C SER A 321 -4.24 -11.56 -24.75
N LEU A 322 -4.97 -10.85 -23.88
CA LEU A 322 -5.82 -11.47 -22.86
C LEU A 322 -6.84 -12.42 -23.49
N GLU A 323 -7.59 -11.96 -24.49
CA GLU A 323 -8.58 -12.77 -25.20
C GLU A 323 -7.97 -14.05 -25.81
N ARG A 324 -6.80 -13.90 -26.43
CA ARG A 324 -6.04 -15.02 -27.02
C ARG A 324 -5.58 -15.99 -25.95
N ALA A 325 -4.93 -15.52 -24.89
CA ALA A 325 -4.45 -16.36 -23.80
C ALA A 325 -5.61 -17.12 -23.14
N ILE A 326 -6.73 -16.47 -22.86
CA ILE A 326 -7.96 -17.08 -22.32
C ILE A 326 -8.43 -18.21 -23.25
N ARG A 327 -8.54 -17.94 -24.56
CA ARG A 327 -8.98 -18.92 -25.56
C ARG A 327 -8.04 -20.12 -25.65
N TYR A 328 -6.74 -19.88 -25.75
CA TYR A 328 -5.74 -20.95 -25.92
C TYR A 328 -5.62 -21.81 -24.66
N LYS A 329 -5.68 -21.19 -23.49
CA LYS A 329 -5.60 -21.88 -22.19
C LYS A 329 -6.91 -22.55 -21.81
N LYS A 330 -8.01 -22.24 -22.51
CA LYS A 330 -9.36 -22.76 -22.25
C LYS A 330 -9.79 -22.50 -20.80
N ILE A 331 -9.51 -21.29 -20.34
CA ILE A 331 -9.83 -20.80 -19.00
C ILE A 331 -10.97 -19.80 -19.08
N ASP A 332 -11.66 -19.59 -17.97
CA ASP A 332 -12.80 -18.68 -17.84
C ASP A 332 -12.53 -17.54 -16.86
N TYR A 333 -11.26 -17.31 -16.53
CA TYR A 333 -10.75 -16.25 -15.65
C TYR A 333 -9.61 -15.48 -16.34
N LEU A 334 -9.24 -14.32 -15.80
CA LEU A 334 -8.08 -13.56 -16.26
C LEU A 334 -6.77 -14.28 -15.85
N PRO A 335 -5.91 -14.66 -16.80
CA PRO A 335 -4.64 -15.35 -16.50
C PRO A 335 -3.61 -14.43 -15.81
N GLY A 336 -2.72 -15.03 -15.01
CA GLY A 336 -1.57 -14.34 -14.40
C GLY A 336 -0.47 -14.02 -15.43
N CYS A 337 -0.12 -14.98 -16.27
CA CYS A 337 0.75 -14.78 -17.43
C CYS A 337 0.28 -15.53 -18.69
N VAL A 338 0.80 -15.12 -19.84
CA VAL A 338 0.48 -15.73 -21.16
C VAL A 338 0.89 -17.20 -21.19
N GLU A 339 2.09 -17.53 -20.70
CA GLU A 339 2.70 -18.84 -20.84
C GLU A 339 2.01 -19.93 -20.04
N LEU A 340 1.53 -19.61 -18.84
CA LEU A 340 0.93 -20.60 -17.94
C LEU A 340 -0.59 -20.58 -18.00
N GLY A 341 -1.22 -19.41 -18.17
CA GLY A 341 -2.66 -19.28 -17.93
C GLY A 341 -3.02 -19.54 -16.46
N ASP A 342 -2.07 -19.31 -15.57
CA ASP A 342 -2.18 -19.53 -14.13
C ASP A 342 -3.18 -18.57 -13.49
N PHE A 343 -3.66 -18.95 -12.31
CA PHE A 343 -4.65 -18.20 -11.58
C PHE A 343 -3.96 -17.36 -10.49
N ASP A 344 -3.87 -16.05 -10.73
CA ASP A 344 -3.28 -15.09 -9.79
C ASP A 344 -4.20 -13.87 -9.58
N PRO A 345 -5.22 -14.00 -8.71
CA PRO A 345 -6.18 -12.92 -8.45
C PRO A 345 -5.54 -11.74 -7.70
N THR A 346 -4.51 -11.99 -6.89
CA THR A 346 -3.81 -10.95 -6.14
C THR A 346 -3.04 -10.04 -7.10
N SER A 347 -2.35 -10.59 -8.09
CA SER A 347 -1.74 -9.79 -9.15
C SER A 347 -2.78 -9.15 -10.05
N THR A 348 -3.88 -9.83 -10.37
CA THR A 348 -4.97 -9.27 -11.18
C THR A 348 -5.65 -8.06 -10.52
N ALA A 349 -5.71 -8.00 -9.19
CA ALA A 349 -6.32 -6.89 -8.45
C ALA A 349 -5.75 -5.51 -8.81
N ILE A 350 -4.48 -5.44 -9.23
CA ILE A 350 -3.89 -4.16 -9.65
C ILE A 350 -4.47 -3.60 -10.93
N ALA A 351 -5.10 -4.43 -11.76
CA ALA A 351 -5.82 -3.95 -12.93
C ALA A 351 -7.03 -3.07 -12.53
N LEU A 352 -7.65 -3.34 -11.37
CA LEU A 352 -8.70 -2.49 -10.81
C LEU A 352 -8.10 -1.26 -10.11
N TYR A 353 -7.12 -1.45 -9.24
CA TYR A 353 -6.38 -0.36 -8.62
C TYR A 353 -4.91 -0.76 -8.37
N PRO A 354 -3.92 -0.04 -8.91
CA PRO A 354 -4.00 1.29 -9.53
C PRO A 354 -4.46 1.36 -10.98
N GLY A 355 -4.67 0.26 -11.70
CA GLY A 355 -4.91 0.28 -13.14
C GLY A 355 -6.14 1.07 -13.62
N ASN A 356 -7.23 1.09 -12.84
CA ASN A 356 -8.56 1.58 -13.27
C ASN A 356 -9.00 1.01 -14.64
N LEU A 357 -8.81 -0.31 -14.84
CA LEU A 357 -9.05 -0.99 -16.10
C LEU A 357 -10.35 -1.80 -16.12
N ALA A 358 -11.18 -1.76 -15.07
CA ALA A 358 -12.35 -2.62 -14.91
C ALA A 358 -13.23 -2.68 -16.17
N ASP A 359 -13.55 -1.52 -16.74
CA ASP A 359 -14.43 -1.38 -17.92
C ASP A 359 -13.76 -1.85 -19.24
N LEU A 360 -12.45 -2.08 -19.23
CA LEU A 360 -11.69 -2.57 -20.39
C LEU A 360 -11.44 -4.08 -20.35
N LEU A 361 -11.52 -4.70 -19.18
CA LEU A 361 -11.14 -6.10 -19.01
C LEU A 361 -12.23 -7.05 -19.53
N PRO A 362 -11.86 -8.22 -20.09
CA PRO A 362 -12.82 -9.20 -20.56
C PRO A 362 -13.84 -9.64 -19.50
N GLN A 363 -15.11 -9.64 -19.89
CA GLN A 363 -16.22 -10.22 -19.12
C GLN A 363 -16.74 -11.47 -19.84
N PRO A 364 -17.11 -12.55 -19.11
CA PRO A 364 -17.27 -12.64 -17.65
C PRO A 364 -15.97 -12.91 -16.86
N GLN A 365 -14.80 -12.95 -17.52
CA GLN A 365 -13.56 -13.45 -16.91
C GLN A 365 -13.08 -12.63 -15.73
N LEU A 366 -13.23 -11.30 -15.75
CA LEU A 366 -12.94 -10.46 -14.59
C LEU A 366 -13.76 -10.88 -13.36
N ASN A 367 -15.08 -11.01 -13.52
CA ASN A 367 -15.96 -11.42 -12.42
C ASN A 367 -15.63 -12.83 -11.93
N ASN A 368 -15.45 -13.78 -12.86
CA ASN A 368 -15.09 -15.16 -12.57
C ASN A 368 -13.76 -15.25 -11.78
N THR A 369 -12.76 -14.41 -12.08
CA THR A 369 -11.50 -14.37 -11.32
C THR A 369 -11.76 -14.13 -9.83
N PHE A 370 -12.55 -13.10 -9.51
CA PHE A 370 -12.81 -12.71 -8.13
C PHE A 370 -13.85 -13.60 -7.44
N ASP A 371 -14.81 -14.16 -8.18
CA ASP A 371 -15.73 -15.19 -7.66
C ASP A 371 -14.96 -16.45 -7.23
N ARG A 372 -14.05 -16.93 -8.09
CA ARG A 372 -13.21 -18.09 -7.79
C ARG A 372 -12.28 -17.83 -6.61
N TYR A 373 -11.68 -16.63 -6.53
CA TYR A 373 -10.87 -16.23 -5.39
C TYR A 373 -11.70 -16.21 -4.09
N TYR A 374 -12.93 -15.68 -4.13
CA TYR A 374 -13.80 -15.61 -2.96
C TYR A 374 -14.21 -17.00 -2.46
N ASP A 375 -14.51 -17.95 -3.37
CA ASP A 375 -14.76 -19.35 -2.98
C ASP A 375 -13.55 -19.95 -2.26
N PHE A 376 -12.34 -19.80 -2.83
CA PHE A 376 -11.12 -20.28 -2.18
C PHE A 376 -10.90 -19.63 -0.80
N PHE A 377 -11.04 -18.30 -0.73
CA PHE A 377 -10.90 -17.53 0.51
C PHE A 377 -11.90 -17.98 1.58
N THR A 378 -13.17 -18.12 1.25
CA THR A 378 -14.21 -18.51 2.22
C THR A 378 -13.96 -19.92 2.75
N ARG A 379 -13.59 -20.87 1.87
CA ARG A 379 -13.19 -22.22 2.29
C ARG A 379 -11.96 -22.21 3.20
N ARG A 380 -10.98 -21.32 2.95
CA ARG A 380 -9.82 -21.13 3.84
C ARG A 380 -10.25 -20.59 5.20
N ARG A 381 -11.01 -19.50 5.22
CA ARG A 381 -11.53 -18.83 6.44
C ARG A 381 -12.33 -19.80 7.29
N ASP A 382 -13.18 -20.61 6.67
CA ASP A 382 -14.11 -21.52 7.34
C ASP A 382 -13.47 -22.87 7.72
N GLY A 383 -12.15 -23.03 7.50
CA GLY A 383 -11.42 -24.24 7.84
C GLY A 383 -11.78 -25.46 6.98
N LEU A 384 -12.39 -25.26 5.82
CA LEU A 384 -12.85 -26.32 4.90
C LEU A 384 -11.73 -26.84 3.98
N ILE A 385 -10.56 -26.21 4.00
CA ILE A 385 -9.37 -26.67 3.29
C ILE A 385 -8.16 -26.63 4.22
N HIS A 386 -7.27 -27.60 4.06
CA HIS A 386 -5.92 -27.50 4.58
C HIS A 386 -5.11 -26.57 3.67
N TRP A 387 -4.54 -25.52 4.25
CA TRP A 387 -3.67 -24.58 3.55
C TRP A 387 -2.32 -24.49 4.27
N ARG A 388 -1.27 -24.19 3.51
CA ARG A 388 0.12 -24.23 3.98
C ARG A 388 0.55 -22.89 4.57
N ASP A 389 0.44 -21.85 3.76
CA ASP A 389 0.75 -20.47 4.06
C ASP A 389 -0.10 -19.59 3.13
N TYR A 390 -0.18 -18.29 3.42
CA TYR A 390 -0.65 -17.29 2.47
C TYR A 390 0.14 -15.99 2.63
N THR A 391 0.17 -15.19 1.59
CA THR A 391 0.76 -13.85 1.65
C THR A 391 -0.34 -12.80 1.94
N PRO A 392 -0.17 -11.94 2.95
CA PRO A 392 -1.05 -10.81 3.18
C PRO A 392 -1.10 -9.78 2.05
N TYR A 393 -0.35 -9.92 0.95
CA TYR A 393 -0.62 -9.14 -0.27
C TYR A 393 -2.07 -9.25 -0.74
N GLU A 394 -2.76 -10.34 -0.40
CA GLU A 394 -4.19 -10.48 -0.63
C GLU A 394 -5.04 -9.34 -0.05
N VAL A 395 -4.57 -8.54 0.92
CA VAL A 395 -5.32 -7.39 1.45
C VAL A 395 -5.76 -6.40 0.35
N ARG A 396 -5.03 -6.31 -0.77
CA ARG A 396 -5.41 -5.46 -1.91
C ARG A 396 -6.73 -5.89 -2.58
N THR A 397 -7.14 -7.15 -2.40
CA THR A 397 -8.41 -7.67 -2.92
C THR A 397 -9.63 -7.11 -2.16
N ILE A 398 -9.45 -6.54 -0.96
CA ILE A 398 -10.49 -5.73 -0.29
C ILE A 398 -10.88 -4.56 -1.19
N GLY A 399 -9.89 -3.80 -1.69
CA GLY A 399 -10.11 -2.69 -2.62
C GLY A 399 -10.73 -3.14 -3.95
N ALA A 400 -10.32 -4.32 -4.45
CA ALA A 400 -10.89 -4.91 -5.66
C ALA A 400 -12.39 -5.17 -5.53
N PHE A 401 -12.83 -5.84 -4.46
CA PHE A 401 -14.26 -6.12 -4.26
C PHE A 401 -15.10 -4.86 -4.09
N ILE A 402 -14.57 -3.80 -3.47
CA ILE A 402 -15.28 -2.52 -3.37
C ILE A 402 -15.48 -1.92 -4.77
N ARG A 403 -14.44 -1.92 -5.62
CA ARG A 403 -14.52 -1.40 -7.00
C ARG A 403 -15.40 -2.25 -7.91
N LEU A 404 -15.57 -3.53 -7.62
CA LEU A 404 -16.51 -4.43 -8.30
C LEU A 404 -17.95 -4.33 -7.77
N GLY A 405 -18.23 -3.42 -6.82
CA GLY A 405 -19.57 -3.25 -6.25
C GLY A 405 -20.00 -4.40 -5.33
N GLN A 406 -19.05 -5.07 -4.67
CA GLN A 406 -19.26 -6.23 -3.79
C GLN A 406 -18.75 -5.97 -2.36
N PRO A 407 -19.24 -4.92 -1.66
CA PRO A 407 -18.68 -4.49 -0.38
C PRO A 407 -18.76 -5.56 0.73
N GLU A 408 -19.78 -6.42 0.73
CA GLU A 408 -19.94 -7.48 1.73
C GLU A 408 -18.80 -8.50 1.66
N ARG A 409 -18.29 -8.79 0.46
CA ARG A 409 -17.12 -9.64 0.28
C ARG A 409 -15.86 -8.94 0.79
N ALA A 410 -15.71 -7.65 0.50
CA ALA A 410 -14.61 -6.85 1.03
C ALA A 410 -14.61 -6.81 2.58
N HIS A 411 -15.79 -6.75 3.21
CA HIS A 411 -15.96 -6.79 4.66
C HIS A 411 -15.49 -8.11 5.26
N ALA A 412 -15.85 -9.24 4.64
CA ALA A 412 -15.40 -10.56 5.08
C ALA A 412 -13.87 -10.71 5.03
N LEU A 413 -13.25 -10.17 3.98
CA LEU A 413 -11.79 -10.14 3.84
C LEU A 413 -11.12 -9.27 4.88
N LEU A 414 -11.63 -8.05 5.09
CA LEU A 414 -11.12 -7.12 6.10
C LEU A 414 -11.10 -7.78 7.48
N ASP A 415 -12.20 -8.44 7.86
CA ASP A 415 -12.32 -9.09 9.16
C ASP A 415 -11.36 -10.27 9.32
N PHE A 416 -11.12 -11.04 8.25
CA PHE A 416 -10.15 -12.14 8.26
C PHE A 416 -8.72 -11.61 8.41
N PHE A 417 -8.25 -10.75 7.50
CA PHE A 417 -6.85 -10.33 7.50
C PHE A 417 -6.48 -9.52 8.74
N MET A 418 -7.41 -8.79 9.35
CA MET A 418 -7.17 -8.08 10.61
C MET A 418 -6.83 -9.01 11.79
N GLN A 419 -7.09 -10.32 11.70
CA GLN A 419 -6.76 -11.26 12.77
C GLN A 419 -5.28 -11.66 12.76
N ASP A 420 -4.62 -11.60 11.61
CA ASP A 420 -3.22 -12.04 11.44
C ASP A 420 -2.18 -10.94 11.72
N ARG A 421 -2.62 -9.82 12.31
CA ARG A 421 -1.70 -8.79 12.81
C ARG A 421 -0.94 -9.33 14.02
N ARG A 422 0.39 -9.23 14.01
CA ARG A 422 1.21 -9.87 15.04
C ARG A 422 2.45 -9.06 15.45
N PRO A 423 2.61 -8.75 16.76
CA PRO A 423 1.61 -8.89 17.82
C PRO A 423 0.34 -8.04 17.54
N PRO A 424 -0.85 -8.44 18.01
CA PRO A 424 -2.09 -7.71 17.70
C PRO A 424 -2.03 -6.21 18.02
N GLY A 425 -1.39 -5.86 19.14
CA GLY A 425 -1.23 -4.46 19.56
C GLY A 425 -0.29 -3.62 18.69
N TRP A 426 0.58 -4.25 17.89
CA TRP A 426 1.52 -3.56 17.00
C TRP A 426 0.90 -3.26 15.63
N ARG A 427 -0.20 -3.93 15.30
CA ARG A 427 -1.09 -3.61 14.17
C ARG A 427 -0.38 -3.61 12.80
N HIS A 428 0.46 -4.60 12.55
CA HIS A 428 1.08 -4.85 11.25
C HIS A 428 1.08 -6.34 10.94
N TRP A 429 1.45 -6.69 9.72
CA TRP A 429 1.57 -8.07 9.24
C TRP A 429 3.02 -8.43 8.97
N ALA A 430 3.27 -9.73 8.87
CA ALA A 430 4.43 -10.28 8.20
C ALA A 430 4.17 -10.37 6.69
N GLU A 431 5.18 -10.73 5.90
CA GLU A 431 5.03 -11.01 4.46
C GLU A 431 4.34 -12.35 4.20
N VAL A 432 4.58 -13.35 5.05
CA VAL A 432 4.01 -14.69 4.93
C VAL A 432 3.38 -15.09 6.26
N VAL A 433 2.13 -15.55 6.19
CA VAL A 433 1.37 -16.05 7.33
C VAL A 433 1.22 -17.56 7.23
N TRP A 434 1.49 -18.23 8.35
CA TRP A 434 1.37 -19.68 8.52
C TRP A 434 0.17 -19.98 9.44
N PRO A 435 -0.56 -21.10 9.23
CA PRO A 435 -1.66 -21.51 10.11
C PRO A 435 -1.23 -21.65 11.56
N ASP A 436 -0.06 -22.25 11.81
CA ASP A 436 0.59 -22.22 13.12
C ASP A 436 1.66 -21.11 13.15
N PRO A 437 1.42 -20.01 13.91
CA PRO A 437 2.38 -18.92 14.06
C PRO A 437 3.72 -19.31 14.71
N LYS A 438 3.84 -20.51 15.29
CA LYS A 438 5.09 -21.03 15.87
C LYS A 438 5.92 -21.86 14.89
N THR A 439 5.41 -22.10 13.68
CA THR A 439 6.13 -22.84 12.65
C THR A 439 7.45 -22.12 12.34
N PRO A 440 8.63 -22.77 12.46
CA PRO A 440 9.94 -22.12 12.28
C PRO A 440 10.27 -22.00 10.78
N ARG A 441 9.45 -21.25 10.05
CA ARG A 441 9.58 -21.00 8.61
C ARG A 441 9.73 -19.51 8.33
N PHE A 442 10.09 -19.20 7.08
CA PHE A 442 10.23 -17.83 6.62
C PHE A 442 8.91 -17.06 6.75
N ILE A 443 8.99 -15.83 7.25
CA ILE A 443 7.86 -14.90 7.40
C ILE A 443 8.11 -13.56 6.70
N GLY A 444 9.27 -13.39 6.06
CA GLY A 444 9.73 -12.09 5.58
C GLY A 444 10.07 -11.11 6.70
N ASP A 445 9.90 -9.83 6.38
CA ASP A 445 9.93 -8.75 7.36
C ASP A 445 8.59 -8.64 8.10
N MET A 446 8.66 -8.13 9.33
CA MET A 446 7.50 -7.94 10.19
C MET A 446 7.80 -6.76 11.12
N PRO A 447 7.28 -5.54 10.86
CA PRO A 447 6.28 -5.18 9.85
C PRO A 447 6.76 -5.30 8.40
N HIS A 448 5.92 -5.88 7.53
CA HIS A 448 6.08 -5.79 6.07
C HIS A 448 5.24 -4.62 5.53
N THR A 449 5.88 -3.50 5.19
CA THR A 449 5.19 -2.23 4.92
C THR A 449 4.58 -2.11 3.53
N TRP A 450 4.92 -2.98 2.58
CA TRP A 450 4.17 -3.05 1.31
C TRP A 450 2.74 -3.58 1.56
N VAL A 451 2.57 -4.66 2.32
CA VAL A 451 1.26 -5.13 2.83
C VAL A 451 0.55 -4.00 3.58
N GLY A 452 1.26 -3.31 4.46
CA GLY A 452 0.73 -2.15 5.19
C GLY A 452 0.18 -1.06 4.25
N SER A 453 0.88 -0.76 3.16
CA SER A 453 0.43 0.22 2.16
C SER A 453 -0.78 -0.25 1.36
N ASP A 454 -0.84 -1.53 1.00
CA ASP A 454 -2.00 -2.12 0.31
C ASP A 454 -3.24 -2.11 1.19
N PHE A 455 -3.07 -2.36 2.50
CA PHE A 455 -4.13 -2.21 3.49
C PHE A 455 -4.62 -0.76 3.58
N ILE A 456 -3.71 0.23 3.68
CA ILE A 456 -4.07 1.65 3.71
C ILE A 456 -4.86 2.05 2.46
N ASN A 457 -4.39 1.64 1.28
CA ASN A 457 -5.04 1.92 0.01
C ASN A 457 -6.44 1.31 -0.06
N SER A 458 -6.58 0.04 0.33
CA SER A 458 -7.86 -0.69 0.29
C SER A 458 -8.87 -0.14 1.31
N VAL A 459 -8.42 0.16 2.53
CA VAL A 459 -9.29 0.78 3.55
C VAL A 459 -9.75 2.16 3.09
N ARG A 460 -8.87 2.99 2.50
CA ARG A 460 -9.30 4.27 1.95
C ARG A 460 -10.37 4.09 0.88
N THR A 461 -10.24 3.10 -0.01
CA THR A 461 -11.25 2.80 -1.04
C THR A 461 -12.65 2.55 -0.45
N MET A 462 -12.76 2.09 0.80
CA MET A 462 -14.07 1.97 1.48
C MET A 462 -14.74 3.33 1.70
N PHE A 463 -13.94 4.36 1.99
CA PHE A 463 -14.41 5.72 2.29
C PHE A 463 -14.61 6.55 1.04
N LEU A 464 -13.65 6.51 0.11
CA LEU A 464 -13.73 7.14 -1.19
C LEU A 464 -12.68 6.62 -2.17
N TYR A 465 -13.00 6.68 -3.46
CA TYR A 465 -12.04 6.46 -4.52
C TYR A 465 -12.41 7.24 -5.77
N GLU A 466 -11.39 7.52 -6.58
CA GLU A 466 -11.51 8.16 -7.88
C GLU A 466 -11.76 7.09 -8.95
N GLU A 467 -12.80 7.31 -9.76
CA GLU A 467 -13.14 6.48 -10.91
C GLU A 467 -12.69 7.21 -12.18
N GLU A 468 -11.45 6.89 -12.59
CA GLU A 468 -10.72 7.65 -13.60
C GLU A 468 -11.37 7.54 -15.00
N HIS A 469 -12.08 6.44 -15.32
CA HIS A 469 -12.72 6.32 -16.65
C HIS A 469 -13.91 7.27 -16.82
N ARG A 470 -14.70 7.46 -15.75
CA ARG A 470 -15.88 8.33 -15.75
C ARG A 470 -15.56 9.77 -15.34
N ASP A 471 -14.32 10.09 -14.98
CA ASP A 471 -13.95 11.35 -14.32
C ASP A 471 -14.85 11.64 -13.09
N ALA A 472 -15.08 10.62 -12.26
CA ALA A 472 -16.01 10.69 -11.14
C ALA A 472 -15.33 10.42 -9.79
N LEU A 473 -15.97 10.90 -8.72
CA LEU A 473 -15.60 10.56 -7.35
C LEU A 473 -16.68 9.66 -6.73
N VAL A 474 -16.29 8.51 -6.20
CA VAL A 474 -17.19 7.61 -5.48
C VAL A 474 -16.97 7.77 -3.97
N ILE A 475 -18.05 7.95 -3.22
CA ILE A 475 -18.04 8.15 -1.76
C ILE A 475 -18.81 7.01 -1.08
N GLY A 476 -18.18 6.44 -0.06
CA GLY A 476 -18.82 5.54 0.90
C GLY A 476 -19.06 4.11 0.40
N ALA A 477 -18.51 3.71 -0.74
CA ALA A 477 -18.81 2.41 -1.38
C ALA A 477 -18.52 1.18 -0.51
N GLY A 478 -17.57 1.26 0.42
CA GLY A 478 -17.24 0.16 1.33
C GLY A 478 -17.68 0.38 2.77
N LEU A 479 -18.45 1.42 3.10
CA LEU A 479 -18.91 1.63 4.48
C LEU A 479 -19.86 0.51 4.93
N ARG A 480 -19.71 0.08 6.18
CA ARG A 480 -20.60 -0.93 6.78
C ARG A 480 -21.86 -0.28 7.32
N ARG A 481 -22.99 -0.99 7.20
CA ARG A 481 -24.26 -0.57 7.82
C ARG A 481 -24.13 -0.41 9.33
N GLU A 482 -23.39 -1.30 9.99
CA GLU A 482 -23.12 -1.19 11.42
C GLU A 482 -22.37 0.11 11.77
N TRP A 483 -21.43 0.55 10.92
CA TRP A 483 -20.68 1.78 11.17
C TRP A 483 -21.54 3.03 10.97
N ILE A 484 -22.49 2.98 10.04
CA ILE A 484 -23.40 4.09 9.74
C ILE A 484 -24.45 4.24 10.85
N SER A 485 -24.93 3.11 11.41
CA SER A 485 -26.03 3.08 12.37
C SER A 485 -25.59 3.20 13.84
N GLU A 486 -24.32 2.94 14.16
CA GLU A 486 -23.80 3.04 15.51
C GLU A 486 -23.40 4.49 15.87
N GLY A 487 -23.92 4.99 17.00
CA GLY A 487 -23.54 6.27 17.58
C GLY A 487 -23.70 7.43 16.59
N GLU A 488 -22.61 8.18 16.37
CA GLU A 488 -22.57 9.33 15.46
C GLU A 488 -22.30 8.95 14.00
N GLY A 489 -22.25 7.66 13.66
CA GLY A 489 -21.96 7.20 12.31
C GLY A 489 -20.50 7.44 11.88
N VAL A 490 -20.29 7.70 10.59
CA VAL A 490 -18.98 7.91 9.96
C VAL A 490 -18.78 9.38 9.63
N ARG A 491 -17.70 9.99 10.13
CA ARG A 491 -17.31 11.36 9.78
C ARG A 491 -15.91 11.39 9.19
N VAL A 492 -15.80 11.93 7.99
CA VAL A 492 -14.54 12.12 7.27
C VAL A 492 -14.28 13.61 7.12
N GLU A 493 -13.07 14.05 7.45
CA GLU A 493 -12.69 15.45 7.40
C GLU A 493 -11.36 15.60 6.65
N GLY A 494 -11.43 16.29 5.51
CA GLY A 494 -10.26 16.69 4.76
C GLY A 494 -9.51 15.55 4.06
N LEU A 495 -10.14 14.41 3.80
CA LEU A 495 -9.50 13.27 3.14
C LEU A 495 -9.11 13.66 1.70
N PRO A 496 -7.80 13.70 1.35
CA PRO A 496 -7.35 14.12 0.02
C PRO A 496 -7.94 13.27 -1.09
N SER A 497 -8.26 13.90 -2.23
CA SER A 497 -8.61 13.26 -3.51
C SER A 497 -7.97 14.00 -4.69
N TYR A 498 -8.06 13.46 -5.90
CA TYR A 498 -7.62 14.16 -7.13
C TYR A 498 -8.35 15.49 -7.38
N TYR A 499 -9.47 15.71 -6.69
CA TYR A 499 -10.35 16.85 -6.84
C TYR A 499 -10.26 17.85 -5.67
N GLY A 500 -9.41 17.56 -4.67
CA GLY A 500 -9.29 18.33 -3.43
C GLY A 500 -9.69 17.52 -2.20
N PRO A 501 -9.63 18.13 -1.00
CA PRO A 501 -10.05 17.46 0.23
C PRO A 501 -11.56 17.19 0.24
N VAL A 502 -11.95 16.01 0.70
CA VAL A 502 -13.35 15.58 0.83
C VAL A 502 -13.71 15.50 2.31
N SER A 503 -14.81 16.14 2.68
CA SER A 503 -15.39 16.05 4.02
C SER A 503 -16.87 15.68 3.95
N TYR A 504 -17.27 14.68 4.73
CA TYR A 504 -18.67 14.28 4.84
C TYR A 504 -19.01 13.67 6.19
N HIS A 505 -20.29 13.69 6.54
CA HIS A 505 -20.86 12.99 7.69
C HIS A 505 -21.97 12.07 7.21
N TYR A 506 -21.89 10.79 7.56
CA TYR A 506 -22.81 9.74 7.14
C TYR A 506 -23.35 9.04 8.39
N ILE A 507 -24.63 9.23 8.64
CA ILE A 507 -25.31 8.67 9.81
C ILE A 507 -26.64 7.98 9.42
N GLY A 508 -26.96 6.91 10.14
CA GLY A 508 -28.28 6.28 10.10
C GLY A 508 -29.35 7.23 10.64
N LYS A 509 -30.50 7.32 9.97
CA LYS A 509 -31.61 8.19 10.39
C LYS A 509 -32.94 7.53 10.06
N GLY A 510 -33.73 7.22 11.09
CA GLY A 510 -35.00 6.52 10.93
C GLY A 510 -34.82 5.16 10.23
N ASN A 511 -35.60 4.92 9.16
CA ASN A 511 -35.51 3.72 8.31
C ASN A 511 -34.54 3.88 7.11
N GLY A 512 -33.57 4.79 7.23
CA GLY A 512 -32.68 5.16 6.15
C GLY A 512 -31.39 5.82 6.64
N CYS A 513 -30.87 6.78 5.87
CA CYS A 513 -29.64 7.49 6.20
C CYS A 513 -29.66 8.96 5.77
N ARG A 514 -28.78 9.73 6.42
CA ARG A 514 -28.47 11.11 6.07
C ARG A 514 -26.98 11.24 5.79
N ILE A 515 -26.64 11.87 4.67
CA ILE A 515 -25.26 12.07 4.22
C ILE A 515 -25.07 13.55 3.92
N GLU A 516 -24.21 14.21 4.69
CA GLU A 516 -23.87 15.63 4.52
C GLU A 516 -22.48 15.73 3.93
N ILE A 517 -22.38 16.33 2.74
CA ILE A 517 -21.11 16.50 2.02
C ILE A 517 -20.80 18.00 1.95
N SER A 518 -19.62 18.35 2.44
CA SER A 518 -19.14 19.73 2.48
C SER A 518 -18.84 20.27 1.07
N GLY A 519 -18.84 21.60 0.93
CA GLY A 519 -18.31 22.26 -0.26
C GLY A 519 -16.78 22.28 -0.30
N GLY A 520 -16.21 22.91 -1.33
CA GLY A 520 -14.75 23.16 -1.45
C GLY A 520 -13.98 22.14 -2.29
N LEU A 521 -14.61 21.04 -2.68
CA LEU A 521 -14.10 20.12 -3.70
C LEU A 521 -14.27 20.73 -5.11
N ARG A 522 -13.28 20.56 -5.99
CA ARG A 522 -13.47 20.80 -7.42
C ARG A 522 -14.38 19.71 -7.98
N LEU A 523 -15.57 20.07 -8.44
CA LEU A 523 -16.53 19.09 -8.95
C LEU A 523 -15.91 18.24 -10.08
N PRO A 524 -15.90 16.90 -9.95
CA PRO A 524 -15.49 16.01 -11.03
C PRO A 524 -16.40 16.19 -12.25
N PRO A 525 -15.89 16.18 -13.49
CA PRO A 525 -16.71 16.25 -14.71
C PRO A 525 -17.80 15.18 -14.79
N GLY A 526 -17.49 13.95 -14.33
CA GLY A 526 -18.44 12.84 -14.22
C GLY A 526 -19.39 12.91 -13.04
N GLY A 527 -19.23 13.89 -12.15
CA GLY A 527 -20.01 14.06 -10.93
C GLY A 527 -19.50 13.23 -9.76
N ILE A 528 -20.32 13.14 -8.73
CA ILE A 528 -20.04 12.42 -7.48
C ILE A 528 -21.10 11.33 -7.30
N GLU A 529 -20.67 10.10 -7.08
CA GLU A 529 -21.53 8.95 -6.79
C GLU A 529 -21.43 8.62 -5.30
N VAL A 530 -22.57 8.64 -4.59
CA VAL A 530 -22.63 8.48 -3.13
C VAL A 530 -23.42 7.22 -2.82
N VAL A 531 -22.75 6.20 -2.27
CA VAL A 531 -23.36 4.90 -1.98
C VAL A 531 -24.14 4.95 -0.66
N HIS A 532 -25.45 4.71 -0.72
CA HIS A 532 -26.36 4.93 0.41
C HIS A 532 -26.66 3.67 1.25
N HIS A 533 -26.17 2.50 0.83
CA HIS A 533 -26.29 1.22 1.57
C HIS A 533 -27.69 0.84 2.06
N GLN A 534 -28.76 1.45 1.52
CA GLN A 534 -30.14 1.15 1.92
C GLN A 534 -30.68 -0.04 1.12
N ALA A 535 -31.38 -0.94 1.79
CA ALA A 535 -32.10 -2.03 1.13
C ALA A 535 -33.55 -1.61 0.83
N GLY A 536 -34.11 -2.08 -0.28
CA GLY A 536 -35.52 -1.90 -0.60
C GLY A 536 -35.76 -1.39 -2.03
N ARG A 537 -36.99 -1.60 -2.54
CA ARG A 537 -37.38 -1.17 -3.89
C ARG A 537 -38.02 0.23 -3.94
N ASN A 538 -38.54 0.71 -2.81
CA ASN A 538 -39.26 1.99 -2.71
C ASN A 538 -38.41 3.06 -2.02
N LEU A 539 -37.26 3.41 -2.59
CA LEU A 539 -36.40 4.45 -2.02
C LEU A 539 -36.96 5.84 -2.33
N LYS A 540 -37.05 6.69 -1.31
CA LYS A 540 -37.29 8.13 -1.43
C LYS A 540 -36.00 8.86 -1.14
N VAL A 541 -35.48 9.55 -2.15
CA VAL A 541 -34.24 10.34 -2.05
C VAL A 541 -34.58 11.83 -2.14
N THR A 542 -34.04 12.60 -1.20
CA THR A 542 -33.98 14.06 -1.30
C THR A 542 -32.55 14.55 -1.26
N VAL A 543 -32.29 15.63 -2.00
CA VAL A 543 -31.02 16.36 -1.97
C VAL A 543 -31.35 17.81 -1.64
N ASN A 544 -30.78 18.34 -0.56
CA ASN A 544 -31.07 19.68 -0.04
C ASN A 544 -32.58 19.94 0.14
N GLY A 545 -33.31 18.93 0.65
CA GLY A 545 -34.75 18.99 0.91
C GLY A 545 -35.65 18.87 -0.32
N ARG A 546 -35.09 18.65 -1.52
CA ARG A 546 -35.87 18.50 -2.77
C ARG A 546 -35.83 17.05 -3.25
N SER A 547 -36.96 16.55 -3.75
CA SER A 547 -37.02 15.22 -4.38
C SER A 547 -35.96 15.10 -5.48
N TRP A 548 -35.19 14.01 -5.44
CA TRP A 548 -34.08 13.78 -6.35
C TRP A 548 -34.35 12.56 -7.23
N ARG A 549 -33.94 12.62 -8.50
CA ARG A 549 -34.19 11.55 -9.49
C ARG A 549 -32.93 10.86 -10.00
N GLU A 550 -31.76 11.47 -9.85
CA GLU A 550 -30.50 10.87 -10.28
C GLU A 550 -29.97 9.92 -9.18
N PHE A 551 -30.64 8.78 -8.99
CA PHE A 551 -30.25 7.73 -8.07
C PHE A 551 -30.68 6.35 -8.60
N ASP A 552 -30.10 5.28 -8.07
CA ASP A 552 -30.52 3.90 -8.32
C ASP A 552 -30.62 3.09 -7.02
N ALA A 553 -30.56 1.75 -7.11
CA ALA A 553 -30.69 0.87 -5.96
C ALA A 553 -29.53 0.97 -4.95
N SER A 554 -28.38 1.52 -5.33
CA SER A 554 -27.19 1.57 -4.47
C SER A 554 -26.65 2.98 -4.25
N ALA A 555 -26.83 3.90 -5.20
CA ALA A 555 -26.15 5.19 -5.15
C ALA A 555 -27.00 6.39 -5.60
N VAL A 556 -26.64 7.55 -5.05
CA VAL A 556 -27.15 8.87 -5.45
C VAL A 556 -26.06 9.61 -6.24
N ARG A 557 -26.43 10.23 -7.36
CA ARG A 557 -25.50 10.98 -8.22
C ARG A 557 -25.70 12.48 -8.01
N LEU A 558 -24.60 13.18 -7.78
CA LEU A 558 -24.55 14.62 -7.53
C LEU A 558 -23.73 15.35 -8.59
N ARG A 559 -24.19 16.57 -8.92
CA ARG A 559 -23.49 17.52 -9.81
C ARG A 559 -23.20 18.86 -9.16
N SER A 560 -23.51 19.01 -7.88
CA SER A 560 -23.29 20.23 -7.11
C SER A 560 -23.02 19.92 -5.64
N LEU A 561 -22.29 20.81 -4.98
CA LEU A 561 -21.97 20.79 -3.56
C LEU A 561 -22.15 22.21 -2.97
N PRO A 562 -22.36 22.37 -1.65
CA PRO A 562 -22.58 21.30 -0.67
C PRO A 562 -23.91 20.56 -0.90
N ALA A 563 -24.00 19.34 -0.37
CA ALA A 563 -25.19 18.51 -0.53
C ALA A 563 -25.54 17.80 0.77
N VAL A 564 -26.83 17.82 1.10
CA VAL A 564 -27.43 16.99 2.15
C VAL A 564 -28.34 15.98 1.48
N ILE A 565 -27.94 14.73 1.47
CA ILE A 565 -28.71 13.60 0.95
C ILE A 565 -29.49 12.98 2.11
N GLU A 566 -30.80 12.80 1.94
CA GLU A 566 -31.59 11.93 2.80
C GLU A 566 -32.19 10.82 1.96
N VAL A 567 -31.90 9.58 2.34
CA VAL A 567 -32.48 8.37 1.74
C VAL A 567 -33.36 7.72 2.80
N SER A 568 -34.62 7.46 2.46
CA SER A 568 -35.57 6.75 3.29
C SER A 568 -36.23 5.63 2.50
N THR A 569 -36.62 4.57 3.19
CA THR A 569 -37.47 3.53 2.61
C THR A 569 -38.93 3.97 2.75
N GLY A 570 -39.69 3.89 1.66
CA GLY A 570 -41.15 4.09 1.73
C GLY A 570 -41.79 2.94 2.49
N ASP A 571 -42.80 3.27 3.31
CA ASP A 571 -43.69 2.29 3.96
C ASP A 571 -44.36 1.35 2.95
#